data_AF-A0A1J3KAM4-F1
#
_entry.id   AF-A0A1J3KAM4-F1
#
_cell.length_a   1.000
_cell.length_b   1.000
_cell.length_c   1.000
_cell.angle_alpha   90.00
_cell.angle_beta   90.00
_cell.angle_gamma   90.00
#
_symmetry.space_group_name_H-M   'P 1'
#
loop_
_entity.id
_entity.type
_entity.pdbx_description
1 polymer ?
#
loop_
_entity_poly.entity_id
_entity_poly.type
_entity_poly.pdbx_seq_one_letter_code
_entity_poly.pdbx_strand_id
1 'polypeptide(L)'
;MCATGNRFSNCLEQYKKTIEKDERSGGGGEPPELLCPLCRGQVKGWTVVKDARKYLNSKKRACTKQNCLFFGSYKQLKRHVKADHPRDKPRAVDHVMEEKWKKLEVESDRNDVISTVMSLTPGARIDGDYVIEPYNNAHRHHTWVIPRRYRVRTGFVSR
;
A
#
# COMPACT_ATOMS: atom_id res chain seq x y z
N MET A 1 -3.81 -20.07 -4.14
CA MET A 1 -4.35 -18.99 -3.29
C MET A 1 -5.25 -19.55 -2.20
N CYS A 2 -5.33 -18.87 -1.07
CA CYS A 2 -6.16 -19.27 0.05
C CYS A 2 -7.62 -18.78 -0.13
N ALA A 3 -8.59 -19.68 -0.06
CA ALA A 3 -10.03 -19.37 -0.13
C ALA A 3 -10.66 -19.69 1.24
N THR A 4 -10.27 -18.91 2.24
CA THR A 4 -10.75 -19.07 3.62
C THR A 4 -11.73 -17.95 3.97
N GLY A 5 -12.45 -18.09 5.08
CA GLY A 5 -13.49 -17.11 5.44
C GLY A 5 -12.93 -15.71 5.75
N ASN A 6 -13.81 -14.72 5.90
CA ASN A 6 -13.44 -13.31 6.14
C ASN A 6 -12.64 -13.06 7.46
N ARG A 7 -12.60 -14.04 8.36
CA ARG A 7 -11.77 -13.99 9.59
C ARG A 7 -10.35 -14.54 9.39
N PHE A 8 -9.98 -14.79 8.15
CA PHE A 8 -8.68 -15.31 7.75
C PHE A 8 -8.23 -14.59 6.48
N SER A 9 -7.01 -14.89 6.03
CA SER A 9 -6.51 -14.46 4.73
C SER A 9 -7.47 -15.01 3.66
N ASN A 10 -8.30 -14.14 3.07
CA ASN A 10 -9.22 -14.52 2.01
C ASN A 10 -8.61 -14.14 0.65
N CYS A 11 -7.42 -14.70 0.37
CA CYS A 11 -6.55 -14.33 -0.75
C CYS A 11 -7.30 -14.42 -2.09
N LEU A 12 -8.06 -15.50 -2.29
CA LEU A 12 -8.75 -15.77 -3.56
C LEU A 12 -9.87 -14.75 -3.81
N GLU A 13 -10.66 -14.41 -2.80
CA GLU A 13 -11.71 -13.40 -2.97
C GLU A 13 -11.12 -11.99 -3.12
N GLN A 14 -9.97 -11.72 -2.51
CA GLN A 14 -9.20 -10.49 -2.76
C GLN A 14 -8.76 -10.41 -4.23
N TYR A 15 -8.23 -11.51 -4.74
CA TYR A 15 -7.81 -11.64 -6.13
C TYR A 15 -9.00 -11.53 -7.10
N LYS A 16 -10.20 -11.97 -6.71
CA LYS A 16 -11.44 -11.74 -7.49
C LYS A 16 -11.89 -10.29 -7.46
N LYS A 17 -11.77 -9.62 -6.31
CA LYS A 17 -12.19 -8.23 -6.15
C LYS A 17 -11.35 -7.26 -6.98
N THR A 18 -10.07 -7.57 -7.24
CA THR A 18 -9.25 -6.77 -8.15
C THR A 18 -9.80 -6.84 -9.57
N ILE A 19 -10.27 -8.01 -10.01
CA ILE A 19 -10.94 -8.22 -11.31
C ILE A 19 -12.14 -7.28 -11.46
N GLU A 20 -13.06 -7.34 -10.50
CA GLU A 20 -14.30 -6.56 -10.51
C GLU A 20 -14.05 -5.04 -10.42
N LYS A 21 -12.91 -4.63 -9.84
CA LYS A 21 -12.53 -3.21 -9.78
C LYS A 21 -11.99 -2.71 -11.10
N ASP A 22 -11.23 -3.53 -11.82
CA ASP A 22 -10.68 -3.17 -13.13
C ASP A 22 -11.80 -2.96 -14.16
N GLU A 23 -12.89 -3.74 -14.09
CA GLU A 23 -14.11 -3.55 -14.90
C GLU A 23 -14.79 -2.19 -14.70
N ARG A 24 -14.65 -1.58 -13.52
CA ARG A 24 -15.28 -0.28 -13.19
C ARG A 24 -14.38 0.92 -13.48
N SER A 25 -13.11 0.70 -13.77
CA SER A 25 -12.10 1.74 -13.87
C SER A 25 -11.68 2.04 -15.33
N GLY A 26 -12.00 1.15 -16.28
CA GLY A 26 -11.61 1.28 -17.69
C GLY A 26 -12.81 1.38 -18.62
N GLY A 27 -12.92 2.49 -19.35
CA GLY A 27 -13.85 2.63 -20.45
C GLY A 27 -13.54 1.64 -21.58
N GLY A 28 -14.58 0.97 -22.08
CA GLY A 28 -14.68 0.34 -23.40
C GLY A 28 -13.54 -0.59 -23.86
N GLY A 29 -13.75 -1.90 -23.77
CA GLY A 29 -13.39 -2.77 -24.90
C GLY A 29 -12.78 -4.14 -24.63
N GLU A 30 -12.09 -4.39 -23.52
CA GLU A 30 -11.47 -5.71 -23.29
C GLU A 30 -11.73 -6.28 -21.89
N PRO A 31 -11.92 -7.61 -21.78
CA PRO A 31 -12.08 -8.27 -20.49
C PRO A 31 -10.80 -8.08 -19.65
N PRO A 32 -10.91 -7.85 -18.32
CA PRO A 32 -9.75 -7.65 -17.47
C PRO A 32 -8.79 -8.86 -17.58
N GLU A 33 -7.60 -8.62 -18.13
CA GLU A 33 -6.59 -9.67 -18.23
C GLU A 33 -6.01 -9.96 -16.85
N LEU A 34 -6.43 -11.07 -16.26
CA LEU A 34 -5.91 -11.52 -14.98
C LEU A 34 -4.46 -11.94 -15.11
N LEU A 35 -3.55 -11.22 -14.44
CA LEU A 35 -2.15 -11.58 -14.44
C LEU A 35 -1.83 -12.53 -13.28
N CYS A 36 -1.12 -13.61 -13.59
CA CYS A 36 -0.63 -14.54 -12.61
C CYS A 36 0.37 -13.81 -11.69
N PRO A 37 0.18 -13.81 -10.36
CA PRO A 37 1.06 -13.08 -9.45
C PRO A 37 2.51 -13.62 -9.43
N LEU A 38 2.76 -14.80 -10.00
CA LEU A 38 4.10 -15.40 -10.06
C LEU A 38 4.82 -15.08 -11.37
N CYS A 39 4.15 -15.23 -12.51
CA CYS A 39 4.78 -15.10 -13.83
C CYS A 39 4.27 -13.91 -14.65
N ARG A 40 3.33 -13.11 -14.12
CA ARG A 40 2.66 -12.00 -14.81
C ARG A 40 1.97 -12.39 -16.12
N GLY A 41 1.82 -13.69 -16.42
CA GLY A 41 1.11 -14.18 -17.60
C GLY A 41 -0.40 -14.25 -17.38
N GLN A 42 -1.17 -14.24 -18.47
CA GLN A 42 -2.64 -14.27 -18.43
C GLN A 42 -3.18 -15.56 -17.80
N VAL A 43 -4.16 -15.42 -16.90
CA VAL A 43 -4.83 -16.51 -16.18
C VAL A 43 -6.19 -16.77 -16.80
N LYS A 44 -6.37 -17.93 -17.41
CA LYS A 44 -7.64 -18.36 -18.04
C LYS A 44 -8.73 -18.72 -17.03
N GLY A 45 -8.37 -19.07 -15.80
CA GLY A 45 -9.32 -19.45 -14.76
C GLY A 45 -8.65 -20.03 -13.51
N TRP A 46 -9.47 -20.41 -12.52
CA TRP A 46 -9.00 -21.06 -11.29
C TRP A 46 -9.81 -22.32 -11.00
N THR A 47 -9.14 -23.34 -10.47
CA THR A 47 -9.78 -24.59 -10.03
C THR A 47 -9.40 -24.89 -8.58
N VAL A 48 -10.33 -25.53 -7.85
CA VAL A 48 -10.07 -25.96 -6.48
C VAL A 48 -9.49 -27.36 -6.50
N VAL A 49 -8.19 -27.47 -6.25
CA VAL A 49 -7.53 -28.76 -6.03
C VAL A 49 -7.89 -29.28 -4.63
N LYS A 50 -8.84 -30.23 -4.57
CA LYS A 50 -9.43 -30.73 -3.31
C LYS A 50 -8.38 -31.36 -2.39
N ASP A 51 -7.45 -32.13 -2.93
CA ASP A 51 -6.45 -32.84 -2.11
C ASP A 51 -5.40 -31.89 -1.54
N ALA A 52 -4.92 -30.94 -2.35
CA ALA A 52 -4.07 -29.86 -1.87
C ALA A 52 -4.78 -29.06 -0.75
N ARG A 53 -6.09 -28.80 -0.88
CA ARG A 53 -6.87 -28.14 0.17
C ARG A 53 -6.94 -28.98 1.46
N LYS A 54 -7.16 -30.29 1.37
CA LYS A 54 -7.16 -31.18 2.55
C LYS A 54 -5.81 -31.16 3.25
N TYR A 55 -4.73 -31.30 2.49
CA TYR A 55 -3.35 -31.27 2.99
C TYR A 55 -3.00 -29.93 3.65
N LEU A 56 -3.31 -28.81 3.01
CA LEU A 56 -3.04 -27.48 3.59
C LEU A 56 -3.91 -27.17 4.82
N ASN A 57 -5.08 -27.80 4.95
CA ASN A 57 -5.94 -27.67 6.11
C ASN A 57 -5.49 -28.51 7.31
N SER A 58 -4.81 -29.64 7.08
CA SER A 58 -4.24 -30.48 8.14
C SER A 58 -2.94 -29.90 8.71
N LYS A 59 -2.16 -29.17 7.90
CA LYS A 59 -0.94 -28.50 8.35
C LYS A 59 -1.25 -27.52 9.48
N LYS A 60 -0.52 -27.69 10.60
CA LYS A 60 -0.64 -26.81 11.76
C LYS A 60 0.04 -25.47 11.51
N ARG A 61 -0.57 -24.39 12.00
CA ARG A 61 -0.06 -23.01 11.89
C ARG A 61 -0.45 -22.20 13.13
N ALA A 62 0.29 -21.12 13.37
CA ALA A 62 0.02 -20.19 14.46
C ALA A 62 -1.20 -19.30 14.16
N CYS A 63 -1.83 -18.78 15.20
CA CYS A 63 -2.86 -17.75 15.08
C CYS A 63 -2.28 -16.48 14.42
N THR A 64 -3.07 -15.85 13.55
CA THR A 64 -2.66 -14.64 12.81
C THR A 64 -2.78 -13.37 13.68
N LYS A 65 -3.42 -13.44 14.84
CA LYS A 65 -3.54 -12.31 15.76
C LYS A 65 -2.20 -12.09 16.48
N GLN A 66 -1.74 -10.84 16.51
CA GLN A 66 -0.55 -10.45 17.26
C GLN A 66 -0.69 -10.86 18.74
N ASN A 67 0.41 -11.35 19.31
CA ASN A 67 0.51 -11.85 20.69
C ASN A 67 -0.38 -13.07 21.02
N CYS A 68 -0.91 -13.78 20.02
CA CYS A 68 -1.59 -15.04 20.26
C CYS A 68 -0.66 -16.24 20.00
N LEU A 69 -0.49 -17.10 21.01
CA LEU A 69 0.39 -18.27 20.97
C LEU A 69 -0.32 -19.56 20.53
N PHE A 70 -1.58 -19.48 20.11
CA PHE A 70 -2.34 -20.67 19.71
C PHE A 70 -1.80 -21.29 18.42
N PHE A 71 -1.65 -22.62 18.40
CA PHE A 71 -1.13 -23.37 17.26
C PHE A 71 -2.03 -24.57 16.93
N GLY A 72 -2.47 -24.69 15.68
CA GLY A 72 -3.37 -25.78 15.30
C GLY A 72 -3.67 -25.89 13.80
N SER A 73 -4.44 -26.92 13.45
CA SER A 73 -4.99 -27.10 12.09
C SER A 73 -6.00 -25.99 11.76
N TYR A 74 -6.40 -25.88 10.49
CA TYR A 74 -7.39 -24.86 10.08
C TYR A 74 -8.71 -24.97 10.85
N LYS A 75 -9.20 -26.18 11.10
CA LYS A 75 -10.45 -26.41 11.85
C LYS A 75 -10.33 -25.91 13.30
N GLN A 76 -9.19 -26.15 13.93
CA GLN A 76 -8.89 -25.70 15.28
C GLN A 76 -8.75 -24.18 15.34
N LEU A 77 -8.01 -23.57 14.40
CA LEU A 77 -7.87 -22.12 14.28
C LEU A 77 -9.21 -21.43 14.04
N LYS A 78 -10.07 -22.00 13.18
CA LYS A 78 -11.43 -21.48 12.95
C LYS A 78 -12.26 -21.41 14.23
N ARG A 79 -12.14 -22.42 15.09
CA ARG A 79 -12.81 -22.42 16.40
C ARG A 79 -12.18 -21.43 17.36
N HIS A 80 -10.86 -21.45 17.48
CA HIS A 80 -10.10 -20.55 18.35
C HIS A 80 -10.37 -19.08 18.04
N VAL A 81 -10.24 -18.65 16.78
CA VAL A 81 -10.53 -17.26 16.38
C VAL A 81 -12.00 -16.88 16.66
N LYS A 82 -12.93 -17.83 16.58
CA LYS A 82 -14.34 -17.56 16.89
C LYS A 82 -14.59 -17.38 18.39
N ALA A 83 -13.87 -18.09 19.24
CA ALA A 83 -14.02 -18.08 20.69
C ALA A 83 -13.21 -16.95 21.35
N ASP A 84 -11.92 -16.88 21.03
CA ASP A 84 -10.96 -16.03 21.75
C ASP A 84 -10.76 -14.67 21.06
N HIS A 85 -11.12 -14.59 19.77
CA HIS A 85 -10.99 -13.38 18.96
C HIS A 85 -12.30 -12.98 18.26
N PRO A 86 -13.45 -12.91 18.98
CA PRO A 86 -14.75 -12.69 18.36
C PRO A 86 -14.89 -11.34 17.68
N ARG A 87 -14.15 -10.33 18.16
CA ARG A 87 -14.14 -8.96 17.63
C ARG A 87 -13.00 -8.70 16.66
N ASP A 88 -12.07 -9.63 16.48
CA ASP A 88 -11.01 -9.44 15.49
C ASP A 88 -11.58 -9.56 14.10
N LYS A 89 -11.56 -8.43 13.40
CA LYS A 89 -11.62 -8.38 11.96
C LYS A 89 -10.18 -8.31 11.46
N PRO A 90 -9.58 -9.43 11.00
CA PRO A 90 -8.19 -9.44 10.54
C PRO A 90 -7.88 -8.52 9.35
N ARG A 91 -8.89 -7.85 8.79
CA ARG A 91 -8.76 -6.85 7.71
C ARG A 91 -9.13 -5.43 8.11
N ALA A 92 -9.67 -5.20 9.31
CA ALA A 92 -9.80 -3.84 9.80
C ALA A 92 -8.40 -3.45 10.26
N VAL A 93 -7.73 -2.60 9.49
CA VAL A 93 -6.55 -1.90 9.99
C VAL A 93 -7.01 -1.18 11.26
N ASP A 94 -6.28 -1.36 12.35
CA ASP A 94 -6.56 -0.62 13.57
C ASP A 94 -6.53 0.88 13.21
N HIS A 95 -7.59 1.62 13.52
CA HIS A 95 -7.70 3.03 13.16
C HIS A 95 -6.49 3.84 13.66
N VAL A 96 -5.94 3.47 14.82
CA VAL A 96 -4.73 4.10 15.37
C VAL A 96 -3.50 3.83 14.50
N MET A 97 -3.39 2.61 13.96
CA MET A 97 -2.28 2.23 13.10
C MET A 97 -2.41 2.86 11.71
N GLU A 98 -3.62 2.93 11.17
CA GLU A 98 -3.92 3.63 9.91
C GLU A 98 -3.55 5.12 10.00
N GLU A 99 -3.95 5.81 11.08
CA GLU A 99 -3.54 7.19 11.32
C GLU A 99 -2.03 7.36 11.43
N LYS A 100 -1.36 6.41 12.11
CA LYS A 100 0.10 6.43 12.23
C LYS A 100 0.78 6.25 10.86
N TRP A 101 0.27 5.35 10.02
CA TRP A 101 0.79 5.16 8.66
C TRP A 101 0.56 6.39 7.80
N LYS A 102 -0.62 7.01 7.88
CA LYS A 102 -0.92 8.25 7.15
C LYS A 102 0.03 9.39 7.53
N LYS A 103 0.39 9.51 8.81
CA LYS A 103 1.39 10.49 9.27
C LYS A 103 2.78 10.20 8.68
N LEU A 104 3.19 8.94 8.64
CA LEU A 104 4.47 8.52 8.06
C LEU A 104 4.51 8.72 6.54
N GLU A 105 3.40 8.48 5.84
CA GLU A 105 3.29 8.72 4.40
C GLU A 105 3.48 10.21 4.08
N VAL A 106 2.80 11.10 4.80
CA VAL A 106 2.96 12.56 4.65
C VAL A 106 4.39 13.01 4.96
N GLU A 107 5.01 12.43 5.99
CA GLU A 107 6.41 12.74 6.33
C GLU A 107 7.38 12.25 5.25
N SER A 108 7.17 11.06 4.69
CA SER A 108 7.96 10.51 3.59
C SER A 108 7.83 11.36 2.34
N ASP A 109 6.60 11.71 1.94
CA ASP A 109 6.33 12.55 0.77
C ASP A 109 7.03 13.91 0.90
N ARG A 110 7.00 14.51 2.10
CA ARG A 110 7.70 15.76 2.38
C ARG A 110 9.21 15.59 2.21
N ASN A 111 9.79 14.52 2.76
CA ASN A 111 11.22 14.24 2.65
C ASN A 111 11.65 13.98 1.21
N ASP A 112 10.84 13.29 0.41
CA ASP A 112 11.12 13.03 -1.00
C ASP A 112 11.13 14.32 -1.82
N VAL A 113 10.20 15.24 -1.55
CA VAL A 113 10.20 16.58 -2.16
C VAL A 113 11.45 17.37 -1.78
N ILE A 114 11.80 17.40 -0.49
CA ILE A 114 13.02 18.07 -0.01
C ILE A 114 14.25 17.49 -0.70
N SER A 115 14.38 16.17 -0.75
CA SER A 115 15.51 15.48 -1.37
C SER A 115 15.61 15.78 -2.87
N THR A 116 14.46 15.79 -3.56
CA THR A 116 14.40 16.14 -4.99
C THR A 116 14.86 17.58 -5.22
N VAL A 117 14.37 18.54 -4.41
CA VAL A 117 14.79 19.95 -4.49
C VAL A 117 16.29 20.09 -4.24
N MET A 118 16.81 19.49 -3.17
CA MET A 118 18.23 19.58 -2.80
C MET A 118 19.14 18.98 -3.88
N SER A 119 18.66 17.95 -4.57
CA SER A 119 19.38 17.29 -5.67
C SER A 119 19.35 18.12 -6.96
N LEU A 120 18.22 18.74 -7.29
CA LEU A 120 18.08 19.60 -8.48
C LEU A 120 18.75 20.97 -8.30
N THR A 121 18.82 21.47 -7.06
CA THR A 121 19.36 22.79 -6.73
C THR A 121 20.37 22.72 -5.58
N PRO A 122 21.63 22.33 -5.87
CA PRO A 122 22.69 22.28 -4.88
C PRO A 122 22.92 23.64 -4.22
N GLY A 123 22.81 23.71 -2.89
CA GLY A 123 22.98 24.96 -2.12
C GLY A 123 21.70 25.76 -1.90
N ALA A 124 20.54 25.29 -2.36
CA ALA A 124 19.26 25.90 -2.04
C ALA A 124 18.88 25.68 -0.57
N ARG A 125 18.17 26.65 0.01
CA ARG A 125 17.60 26.58 1.37
C ARG A 125 16.09 26.54 1.28
N ILE A 126 15.46 25.65 2.07
CA ILE A 126 14.01 25.56 2.17
C ILE A 126 13.53 26.38 3.38
N ASP A 127 12.52 27.22 3.16
CA ASP A 127 11.87 28.05 4.16
C ASP A 127 10.35 27.91 4.04
N GLY A 128 9.76 27.04 4.89
CA GLY A 128 8.36 26.64 4.75
C GLY A 128 8.09 25.98 3.40
N ASP A 129 7.20 26.57 2.60
CA ASP A 129 6.79 26.10 1.27
C ASP A 129 7.63 26.72 0.13
N TYR A 130 8.68 27.47 0.47
CA TYR A 130 9.53 28.18 -0.47
C TYR A 130 10.92 27.54 -0.59
N VAL A 131 11.39 27.42 -1.82
CA VAL A 131 12.80 27.12 -2.12
C VAL A 131 13.51 28.42 -2.45
N ILE A 132 14.62 28.67 -1.74
CA ILE A 132 15.50 29.83 -1.92
C ILE A 132 16.78 29.31 -2.53
N GLU A 133 16.96 29.54 -3.83
CA GLU A 133 18.21 29.20 -4.52
C GLU A 133 19.37 30.05 -4.00
N PRO A 134 20.61 29.52 -3.99
CA PRO A 134 21.78 30.32 -3.68
C PRO A 134 21.96 31.41 -4.76
N TYR A 135 22.52 32.56 -4.37
CA TYR A 135 22.80 33.65 -5.32
C TYR A 135 23.67 33.12 -6.48
N ASN A 136 23.10 33.07 -7.69
CA ASN A 136 23.88 32.86 -8.90
C ASN A 136 24.80 34.06 -9.12
N ASN A 137 26.10 33.88 -8.90
CA ASN A 137 27.13 34.87 -9.23
C ASN A 137 27.37 34.96 -10.75
N ALA A 138 26.31 35.03 -11.56
CA ALA A 138 26.42 35.45 -12.96
C ALA A 138 26.26 36.97 -12.99
N HIS A 139 27.38 37.68 -13.07
CA HIS A 139 27.44 39.13 -13.12
C HIS A 139 26.46 39.72 -14.16
N ARG A 140 25.62 40.70 -13.76
CA ARG A 140 25.86 42.14 -14.04
C ARG A 140 24.61 43.01 -13.79
N HIS A 141 24.88 44.17 -13.17
CA HIS A 141 24.13 45.43 -13.10
C HIS A 141 22.89 45.57 -12.18
N HIS A 142 23.12 46.32 -11.09
CA HIS A 142 22.21 47.27 -10.43
C HIS A 142 20.72 46.99 -10.53
N THR A 143 20.20 46.17 -9.63
CA THR A 143 18.88 46.33 -8.99
C THR A 143 18.87 45.42 -7.76
N TRP A 144 18.07 45.76 -6.74
CA TRP A 144 17.88 44.91 -5.56
C TRP A 144 17.37 43.53 -6.01
N VAL A 145 18.27 42.55 -6.14
CA VAL A 145 17.94 41.21 -6.63
C VAL A 145 17.22 40.47 -5.51
N ILE A 146 15.89 40.46 -5.57
CA ILE A 146 15.04 39.62 -4.74
C ILE A 146 15.39 38.16 -5.08
N PRO A 147 15.77 37.32 -4.10
CA PRO A 147 16.02 35.89 -4.35
C PRO A 147 14.84 35.27 -5.09
N ARG A 148 15.10 34.44 -6.10
CA ARG A 148 14.03 33.72 -6.78
C ARG A 148 13.40 32.74 -5.79
N ARG A 149 12.22 33.11 -5.29
CA ARG A 149 11.37 32.28 -4.45
C ARG A 149 10.42 31.52 -5.35
N TYR A 150 10.62 30.21 -5.47
CA TYR A 150 9.62 29.34 -6.08
C TYR A 150 8.78 28.72 -4.97
N ARG A 151 7.46 28.82 -5.09
CA ARG A 151 6.54 28.03 -4.29
C ARG A 151 6.54 26.63 -4.86
N VAL A 152 6.87 25.64 -4.05
CA VAL A 152 6.64 24.24 -4.43
C VAL A 152 5.13 24.04 -4.40
N ARG A 153 4.48 24.03 -5.57
CA ARG A 153 3.10 23.52 -5.65
C ARG A 153 3.20 22.03 -5.34
N THR A 154 2.91 21.65 -4.11
CA THR A 154 2.61 20.27 -3.74
C THR A 154 1.47 19.84 -4.67
N GLY A 155 1.80 19.07 -5.70
CA GLY A 155 0.82 18.45 -6.58
C GLY A 155 0.08 17.38 -5.80
N PHE A 156 -0.85 17.80 -4.94
CA PHE A 156 -1.88 16.93 -4.41
C PHE A 156 -2.81 16.63 -5.58
N VAL A 157 -2.46 15.63 -6.38
CA VAL A 157 -3.44 14.97 -7.24
C VAL A 157 -4.32 14.17 -6.29
N SER A 158 -5.38 14.79 -5.81
CA SER A 158 -6.48 14.09 -5.16
C SER A 158 -6.97 13.00 -6.12
N ARG A 159 -6.83 11.74 -5.71
CA ARG A 159 -7.59 10.63 -6.29
C ARG A 159 -8.99 10.60 -5.69
#